data_AF-A0A7C5ER92-F1
#
_entry.id   AF-A0A7C5ER92-F1
#
_cell.length_a   1.000
_cell.length_b   1.000
_cell.length_c   1.000
_cell.angle_alpha   90.00
_cell.angle_beta   90.00
_cell.angle_gamma   90.00
#
_symmetry.space_group_name_H-M   'P 1'
#
loop_
_entity.id
_entity.type
_entity.pdbx_description
1 polymer ?
#
loop_
_entity_poly.entity_id
_entity_poly.type
_entity_poly.pdbx_seq_one_letter_code
_entity_poly.pdbx_strand_id
1 'polypeptide(L)'
;MVIGYCQIDLHIPASRSLKDKRSVVRSIVARVSQEHNVSIAELDHQDLWQSASLGVACVATEGSQAHRRLESVVRWLEQNRPDVEIVGYRIEIL
;
A
#
# COMPACT_ATOMS: atom_id res chain seq x y z
N MET A 1 1.91 -21.37 -9.40
CA MET A 1 2.66 -20.34 -8.67
C MET A 1 2.55 -19.07 -9.47
N VAL A 2 2.06 -18.00 -8.85
CA VAL A 2 1.87 -16.69 -9.47
C VAL A 2 2.45 -15.62 -8.57
N ILE A 3 2.83 -14.49 -9.14
CA ILE A 3 3.22 -13.30 -8.40
C ILE A 3 2.10 -12.28 -8.54
N GLY A 4 1.57 -11.80 -7.43
CA GLY A 4 0.67 -10.66 -7.41
C GLY A 4 1.42 -9.38 -7.09
N TYR A 5 1.14 -8.31 -7.80
CA TYR A 5 1.61 -6.96 -7.52
C TYR A 5 0.43 -5.99 -7.42
N CYS A 6 0.47 -5.07 -6.47
CA CYS A 6 -0.49 -3.99 -6.31
C CYS A 6 0.26 -2.67 -6.13
N GLN A 7 -0.09 -1.66 -6.92
CA GLN A 7 0.35 -0.29 -6.71
C GLN A 7 -0.82 0.52 -6.17
N ILE A 8 -0.60 1.27 -5.10
CA ILE A 8 -1.61 2.07 -4.41
C ILE A 8 -1.12 3.51 -4.31
N ASP A 9 -1.86 4.43 -4.90
CA ASP A 9 -1.56 5.85 -4.84
C ASP A 9 -2.38 6.51 -3.72
N LEU A 10 -1.69 7.25 -2.87
CA LEU A 10 -2.22 7.83 -1.64
C LEU A 10 -2.09 9.36 -1.65
N HIS A 11 -3.13 10.02 -1.17
CA HIS A 11 -3.10 11.42 -0.78
C HIS A 11 -3.12 11.51 0.75
N ILE A 12 -2.26 12.35 1.35
CA ILE A 12 -2.11 12.50 2.80
C ILE A 12 -2.42 13.96 3.18
N PRO A 13 -3.70 14.38 3.29
CA PRO A 13 -4.07 15.79 3.41
C PRO A 13 -3.42 16.50 4.60
N ALA A 14 -3.30 15.80 5.72
CA ALA A 14 -2.79 16.35 6.98
C ALA A 14 -1.27 16.50 7.02
N SER A 15 -0.53 15.94 6.07
CA SER A 15 0.93 16.00 6.04
C SER A 15 1.42 17.39 5.66
N ARG A 16 2.31 17.96 6.48
CA ARG A 16 2.88 19.31 6.28
C ARG A 16 4.40 19.30 6.09
N SER A 17 4.99 18.12 6.03
CA SER A 17 6.43 17.95 5.84
C SER A 17 6.75 16.54 5.34
N LEU A 18 7.94 16.36 4.76
CA LEU A 18 8.44 15.03 4.38
C LEU A 18 8.56 14.10 5.59
N LYS A 19 8.83 14.65 6.78
CA LYS A 19 8.91 13.88 8.02
C LYS A 19 7.55 13.32 8.43
N ASP A 20 6.49 14.13 8.32
CA ASP A 20 5.13 13.70 8.66
C ASP A 20 4.68 12.59 7.73
N LYS A 21 4.87 12.78 6.41
CA LYS A 21 4.66 11.74 5.41
C LYS A 21 5.39 10.45 5.77
N ARG A 22 6.70 10.51 6.04
CA ARG A 22 7.51 9.33 6.37
C ARG A 22 6.98 8.61 7.61
N SER A 23 6.45 9.34 8.59
CA SER A 23 5.80 8.74 9.77
C SER A 23 4.55 7.94 9.39
N VAL A 24 3.67 8.54 8.58
CA VAL A 24 2.44 7.91 8.07
C VAL A 24 2.77 6.66 7.25
N VAL A 25 3.62 6.79 6.23
CA VAL A 25 4.01 5.70 5.33
C VAL A 25 4.68 4.58 6.12
N ARG A 26 5.61 4.88 7.02
CA ARG A 26 6.28 3.86 7.84
C ARG A 26 5.30 3.10 8.73
N SER A 27 4.31 3.79 9.30
CA SER A 27 3.27 3.14 10.09
C SER A 27 2.43 2.17 9.25
N ILE A 28 2.08 2.55 8.02
CA ILE A 28 1.35 1.70 7.08
C ILE A 28 2.17 0.47 6.71
N VAL A 29 3.40 0.68 6.21
CA VAL A 29 4.33 -0.38 5.79
C VAL A 29 4.54 -1.39 6.92
N ALA A 30 4.80 -0.91 8.14
CA ALA A 30 5.02 -1.78 9.29
C ALA A 30 3.78 -2.65 9.61
N ARG A 31 2.59 -2.06 9.65
CA ARG A 31 1.36 -2.79 9.97
C ARG A 31 0.99 -3.80 8.88
N VAL A 32 1.01 -3.38 7.62
CA VAL A 32 0.66 -4.25 6.49
C VAL A 32 1.62 -5.43 6.39
N SER A 33 2.93 -5.21 6.55
CA SER A 33 3.92 -6.30 6.51
C SER A 33 3.80 -7.31 7.66
N GLN A 34 3.21 -6.91 8.79
CA GLN A 34 3.01 -7.78 9.95
C GLN A 34 1.68 -8.54 9.88
N GLU A 35 0.62 -7.88 9.42
CA GLU A 35 -0.74 -8.43 9.42
C GLU A 35 -1.05 -9.20 8.14
N HIS A 36 -0.36 -8.90 7.05
CA HIS A 36 -0.50 -9.57 5.76
C HIS A 36 0.81 -10.25 5.36
N ASN A 37 0.72 -11.47 4.84
CA ASN A 37 1.86 -12.18 4.28
C ASN A 37 2.22 -11.63 2.87
N VAL A 38 2.69 -10.39 2.84
CA VAL A 38 3.03 -9.60 1.64
C VAL A 38 4.32 -8.81 1.87
N SER A 39 5.02 -8.47 0.79
CA SER A 39 6.08 -7.46 0.80
C SER A 39 5.45 -6.10 0.47
N ILE A 40 5.86 -5.03 1.14
CA ILE A 40 5.34 -3.68 0.91
C ILE A 40 6.46 -2.63 1.03
N ALA A 41 6.46 -1.64 0.14
CA ALA A 41 7.41 -0.52 0.15
C ALA A 41 6.81 0.75 -0.46
N GLU A 42 7.38 1.91 -0.15
CA GLU A 42 7.13 3.14 -0.89
C GLU A 42 7.92 3.12 -2.20
N LEU A 43 7.28 3.48 -3.31
CA LEU A 43 7.87 3.43 -4.66
C LEU A 43 8.21 4.83 -5.20
N ASP A 44 7.29 5.78 -5.06
CA ASP A 44 7.37 7.08 -5.74
C ASP A 44 6.85 8.24 -4.85
N HIS A 45 7.02 9.47 -5.35
CA HIS A 45 6.65 10.74 -4.73
C HIS A 45 7.46 11.09 -3.48
N GLN A 46 8.69 10.59 -3.33
CA GLN A 46 9.50 10.76 -2.11
C GLN A 46 9.75 12.24 -1.74
N ASP A 47 9.69 13.15 -2.72
CA ASP A 47 9.86 14.60 -2.53
C ASP A 47 8.53 15.37 -2.37
N LEU A 48 7.38 14.68 -2.48
CA LEU A 48 6.06 15.27 -2.23
C LEU A 48 5.55 14.81 -0.86
N TRP A 49 5.24 15.76 0.03
CA TRP A 49 4.77 15.42 1.38
C TRP A 49 3.30 14.99 1.45
N GLN A 50 2.49 15.30 0.44
CA GLN A 50 1.05 15.05 0.42
C GLN A 50 0.67 13.90 -0.53
N SER A 51 1.65 13.27 -1.17
CA SER A 51 1.45 12.19 -2.14
C SER A 51 2.43 11.07 -1.84
N ALA A 52 1.97 9.83 -1.91
CA ALA A 52 2.82 8.64 -1.78
C ALA A 52 2.31 7.55 -2.71
N SER A 53 3.22 6.73 -3.25
CA SER A 53 2.84 5.51 -3.96
C SER A 53 3.42 4.30 -3.22
N LEU A 54 2.57 3.32 -2.89
CA LEU A 54 2.96 2.09 -2.23
C LEU A 54 2.90 0.92 -3.21
N GLY A 55 3.95 0.12 -3.23
CA GLY A 55 4.01 -1.16 -3.92
C GLY A 55 3.81 -2.29 -2.93
N VAL A 56 2.92 -3.22 -3.26
CA VAL A 56 2.65 -4.44 -2.48
C VAL A 56 2.81 -5.65 -3.38
N ALA A 57 3.59 -6.65 -2.97
CA ALA A 57 3.81 -7.86 -3.74
C ALA A 57 3.58 -9.12 -2.89
N CYS A 58 3.10 -10.19 -3.52
CA CYS A 58 2.96 -11.49 -2.87
C CYS A 58 3.14 -12.64 -3.86
N VAL A 59 3.45 -13.83 -3.32
CA VAL A 59 3.47 -15.09 -4.08
C VAL A 59 2.32 -15.95 -3.61
N ALA A 60 1.61 -16.56 -4.55
CA ALA A 60 0.47 -17.43 -4.29
C ALA A 60 0.48 -18.68 -5.17
N THR A 61 -0.32 -19.69 -4.79
CA THR A 61 -0.51 -20.89 -5.62
C THR A 61 -1.35 -20.59 -6.86
N GLU A 62 -2.35 -19.71 -6.72
CA GLU A 62 -3.35 -19.34 -7.72
C GLU A 62 -3.60 -17.82 -7.78
N GLY A 63 -3.98 -17.31 -8.96
CA GLY A 63 -4.27 -15.88 -9.18
C GLY A 63 -5.40 -15.33 -8.29
N SER A 64 -6.47 -16.10 -8.08
CA SER A 64 -7.59 -15.69 -7.22
C SER A 64 -7.17 -15.48 -5.76
N GLN A 65 -6.18 -16.23 -5.28
CA GLN A 65 -5.63 -16.10 -3.93
C GLN A 65 -4.73 -14.85 -3.85
N ALA A 66 -3.87 -14.62 -4.84
CA ALA A 66 -3.05 -13.40 -4.91
C ALA A 66 -3.92 -12.15 -4.94
N HIS A 67 -4.95 -12.13 -5.80
CA HIS A 67 -5.88 -11.01 -5.93
C HIS A 67 -6.58 -10.69 -4.60
N ARG A 68 -7.20 -11.70 -3.97
CA ARG A 68 -7.87 -11.52 -2.66
C ARG A 68 -6.93 -11.02 -1.58
N ARG A 69 -5.68 -11.51 -1.56
CA ARG A 69 -4.68 -11.05 -0.57
C ARG A 69 -4.32 -9.58 -0.81
N LEU A 70 -4.07 -9.16 -2.05
CA LEU A 70 -3.77 -7.76 -2.37
C LEU A 70 -4.97 -6.84 -2.13
N GLU A 71 -6.19 -7.27 -2.50
CA GLU A 71 -7.42 -6.54 -2.22
C GLU A 71 -7.65 -6.35 -0.72
N SER A 72 -7.30 -7.35 0.10
CA SER A 72 -7.39 -7.23 1.57
C SER A 72 -6.51 -6.12 2.13
N VAL A 73 -5.36 -5.83 1.51
CA VAL A 73 -4.47 -4.74 1.92
C VAL A 73 -5.08 -3.38 1.59
N VAL A 74 -5.71 -3.25 0.42
CA VAL A 74 -6.43 -2.02 0.04
C VAL A 74 -7.59 -1.76 1.01
N ARG A 75 -8.39 -2.78 1.31
CA ARG A 75 -9.50 -2.68 2.28
C ARG A 75 -9.00 -2.36 3.69
N TRP A 76 -7.86 -2.92 4.09
CA TRP A 76 -7.25 -2.62 5.38
C TRP A 76 -6.87 -1.14 5.47
N LEU A 77 -6.30 -0.57 4.41
CA LEU A 77 -5.96 0.85 4.34
C LEU A 77 -7.21 1.73 4.49
N GLU A 78 -8.27 1.44 3.73
CA GLU A 78 -9.55 2.18 3.81
C GLU A 78 -10.14 2.18 5.23
N GLN A 79 -10.04 1.06 5.94
CA GLN A 79 -10.64 0.89 7.26
C GLN A 79 -9.79 1.46 8.40
N ASN A 80 -8.46 1.34 8.31
CA ASN A 80 -7.55 1.63 9.42
C ASN A 80 -6.85 2.98 9.29
N ARG A 81 -6.84 3.60 8.10
CA ARG A 81 -6.19 4.89 7.83
C ARG A 81 -7.16 5.91 7.23
N PRO A 82 -8.19 6.35 7.97
CA PRO A 82 -9.09 7.41 7.49
C PRO A 82 -8.39 8.78 7.33
N ASP A 83 -7.16 8.92 7.84
CA ASP A 83 -6.30 10.09 7.67
C ASP A 83 -5.56 10.12 6.31
N VAL A 84 -5.73 9.07 5.50
CA VAL A 84 -5.13 8.91 4.18
C VAL A 84 -6.23 8.58 3.18
N GLU A 85 -6.15 9.20 2.00
CA GLU A 85 -7.09 8.97 0.92
C GLU A 85 -6.44 8.09 -0.15
N ILE A 86 -7.14 7.05 -0.62
CA ILE A 86 -6.69 6.26 -1.77
C ILE A 86 -7.16 6.97 -3.04
N VAL A 87 -6.21 7.45 -3.82
CA VAL A 87 -6.46 8.12 -5.10
C VAL A 87 -6.76 7.08 -6.19
N GLY A 88 -6.09 5.94 -6.12
CA GLY A 88 -6.29 4.82 -7.02
C GLY A 88 -5.40 3.65 -6.65
N TYR A 89 -5.71 2.48 -7.20
CA TYR A 89 -4.83 1.33 -7.13
C TYR A 89 -4.98 0.45 -8.36
N ARG A 90 -3.96 -0.37 -8.63
CA ARG A 90 -3.96 -1.36 -9.69
C ARG A 90 -3.39 -2.66 -9.19
N ILE A 91 -4.07 -3.77 -9.47
CA ILE A 91 -3.59 -5.12 -9.19
C ILE A 91 -3.22 -5.81 -10.50
N GLU A 92 -2.04 -6.40 -10.55
CA GLU A 92 -1.53 -7.21 -11.66
C GLU A 92 -1.14 -8.60 -11.13
N ILE A 93 -1.42 -9.63 -11.93
CA ILE A 93 -1.06 -11.02 -11.62
C ILE A 93 -0.16 -11.50 -12.75
N LEU A 94 1.04 -11.96 -12.38
CA LEU A 94 2.09 -12.49 -13.24
C LEU A 94 2.15 -14.02 -13.14
#